data_AF-A0A537BKI8-F1
#
_entry.id   AF-A0A537BKI8-F1
#
_cell.length_a   1.000
_cell.length_b   1.000
_cell.length_c   1.000
_cell.angle_alpha   90.00
_cell.angle_beta   90.00
_cell.angle_gamma   90.00
#
_symmetry.space_group_name_H-M   'P 1'
#
loop_
_entity.id
_entity.type
_entity.pdbx_description
1 polymer ?
#
loop_
_entity_poly.entity_id
_entity_poly.type
_entity_poly.pdbx_seq_one_letter_code
_entity_poly.pdbx_strand_id
1 'polypeptide(L)'
;MQYDLVIKNVRVVRPHADSTPAADIGIKGEKFSSVGKDLDVRQAKSVYDGKGWLAFPGVVDAHMHTGIYAPLAEDAASESRAAAQGGV
;
A
#
# COMPACT_ATOMS: atom_id res chain seq x y z
N MET A 1 2.17 -8.42 -19.67
CA MET A 1 1.77 -8.63 -18.26
C MET A 1 0.63 -7.69 -17.89
N GLN A 2 -0.46 -8.26 -17.38
CA GLN A 2 -1.65 -7.56 -16.89
C GLN A 2 -1.34 -6.73 -15.63
N TYR A 3 -0.43 -7.21 -14.78
CA TYR A 3 -0.02 -6.54 -13.54
C TYR A 3 1.48 -6.21 -13.54
N ASP A 4 1.85 -5.11 -12.91
CA ASP A 4 3.25 -4.80 -12.61
C ASP A 4 3.67 -5.44 -11.26
N LEU A 5 2.75 -5.48 -10.29
CA LEU A 5 2.92 -6.18 -9.02
C LEU A 5 1.63 -6.91 -8.65
N VAL A 6 1.77 -8.12 -8.11
CA VAL A 6 0.71 -8.80 -7.36
C VAL A 6 1.18 -9.02 -5.93
N ILE A 7 0.42 -8.52 -4.96
CA ILE A 7 0.60 -8.81 -3.53
C ILE A 7 -0.36 -9.96 -3.20
N LYS A 8 0.17 -11.14 -2.90
CA LYS A 8 -0.59 -12.36 -2.65
C LYS A 8 -0.80 -12.63 -1.16
N ASN A 9 -1.82 -13.43 -0.86
CA ASN A 9 -2.06 -13.97 0.47
C ASN A 9 -2.15 -12.88 1.54
N VAL A 10 -2.99 -11.86 1.32
CA VAL A 10 -3.23 -10.80 2.32
C VAL A 10 -4.67 -10.85 2.82
N ARG A 11 -4.92 -10.20 3.95
CA ARG A 11 -6.26 -9.92 4.47
C ARG A 11 -6.54 -8.44 4.29
N VAL A 12 -7.42 -8.10 3.36
CA VAL A 12 -7.64 -6.71 2.96
C VAL A 12 -8.51 -6.00 3.99
N VAL A 13 -8.04 -4.87 4.51
CA VAL A 13 -8.81 -4.01 5.41
C VAL A 13 -9.54 -2.95 4.61
N ARG A 14 -10.83 -2.76 4.87
CA ARG A 14 -11.67 -1.74 4.25
C ARG A 14 -12.36 -0.92 5.34
N PRO A 15 -12.52 0.39 5.12
CA PRO A 15 -13.38 1.19 6.00
C PRO A 15 -14.81 0.65 5.93
N HIS A 16 -15.51 0.66 7.07
CA HIS A 16 -16.91 0.23 7.20
C HIS A 16 -17.17 -1.25 6.87
N ALA A 17 -16.15 -2.11 6.91
CA ALA A 17 -16.32 -3.56 6.79
C ALA A 17 -16.04 -4.24 8.13
N ASP A 18 -16.91 -5.18 8.53
CA ASP A 18 -16.79 -5.91 9.79
C ASP A 18 -15.84 -7.13 9.72
N SER A 19 -15.23 -7.36 8.55
CA SER A 19 -14.31 -8.48 8.33
C SER A 19 -13.17 -8.11 7.38
N THR A 20 -12.09 -8.88 7.45
CA THR A 20 -10.89 -8.72 6.62
C THR A 20 -10.72 -9.93 5.70
N PRO A 21 -11.40 -9.99 4.55
CA PRO A 21 -11.37 -11.16 3.68
C PRO A 21 -9.96 -11.41 3.13
N ALA A 22 -9.60 -12.69 3.02
CA ALA A 22 -8.39 -13.10 2.32
C ALA A 22 -8.52 -12.80 0.82
N ALA A 23 -7.50 -12.16 0.25
CA ALA A 23 -7.44 -11.78 -1.16
C ALA A 23 -5.99 -11.56 -1.61
N ASP A 24 -5.83 -11.36 -2.91
CA ASP A 24 -4.66 -10.81 -3.56
C ASP A 24 -4.98 -9.40 -4.08
N ILE A 25 -3.94 -8.59 -4.28
CA ILE A 25 -4.03 -7.23 -4.81
C ILE A 25 -3.17 -7.13 -6.07
N GLY A 26 -3.80 -6.82 -7.20
CA GLY A 26 -3.13 -6.56 -8.48
C GLY A 26 -2.94 -5.07 -8.72
N ILE A 27 -1.72 -4.67 -9.05
CA ILE A 27 -1.33 -3.27 -9.30
C ILE A 27 -0.85 -3.14 -10.74
N LYS A 28 -1.30 -2.09 -11.43
CA LYS A 28 -0.84 -1.73 -12.78
C LYS A 28 -0.57 -0.22 -12.83
N GLY A 29 0.66 0.15 -13.19
CA GLY A 29 1.15 1.51 -12.98
C GLY A 29 1.04 1.90 -11.51
N GLU A 30 0.42 3.05 -11.25
CA GLU A 30 0.28 3.62 -9.90
C GLU A 30 -1.11 3.35 -9.28
N LYS A 31 -1.87 2.40 -9.82
CA LYS A 31 -3.25 2.13 -9.43
C LYS A 31 -3.49 0.66 -9.12
N PHE A 32 -4.40 0.42 -8.18
CA PHE A 32 -5.00 -0.91 -7.99
C PHE A 32 -5.80 -1.26 -9.25
N SER A 33 -5.41 -2.33 -9.93
CA SER A 33 -6.12 -2.87 -11.10
C SER A 33 -7.15 -3.92 -10.70
N SER A 34 -6.91 -4.66 -9.62
CA SER A 34 -7.81 -5.70 -9.12
C SER A 34 -7.58 -5.98 -7.64
N VAL A 35 -8.64 -6.39 -6.94
CA VAL A 35 -8.59 -6.92 -5.58
C VAL A 35 -9.54 -8.12 -5.55
N GLY A 36 -9.01 -9.31 -5.29
CA GLY A 36 -9.80 -10.54 -5.38
C GLY A 36 -8.96 -11.77 -5.08
N LYS A 37 -9.59 -12.94 -5.02
CA LYS A 37 -8.89 -14.19 -4.73
C LYS A 37 -8.21 -14.75 -5.97
N ASP A 38 -7.12 -15.48 -5.75
CA ASP A 38 -6.48 -16.35 -6.75
C ASP A 38 -6.07 -15.63 -8.05
N LEU A 39 -5.46 -14.44 -7.93
CA LEU A 39 -4.97 -13.71 -9.10
C LEU A 39 -3.85 -14.52 -9.80
N ASP A 40 -3.92 -14.61 -11.13
CA ASP A 40 -2.93 -15.35 -11.92
C ASP A 40 -1.58 -14.62 -11.94
N VAL A 41 -0.66 -15.11 -11.10
CA VAL A 41 0.70 -14.56 -10.95
C VAL A 41 1.52 -14.61 -12.24
N ARG A 42 1.18 -15.47 -13.21
CA ARG A 42 1.85 -15.51 -14.52
C ARG A 42 1.60 -14.25 -15.32
N GLN A 43 0.58 -13.46 -14.96
CA GLN A 43 0.27 -12.19 -15.59
C GLN A 43 0.94 -11.00 -14.91
N ALA A 44 1.73 -11.21 -13.84
CA ALA A 44 2.41 -10.16 -13.08
C ALA A 44 3.91 -10.08 -13.38
N LYS A 45 4.47 -8.87 -13.48
CA LYS A 45 5.93 -8.67 -13.59
C LYS A 45 6.67 -9.09 -12.31
N SER A 46 6.04 -8.88 -11.16
CA SER A 46 6.60 -9.21 -9.85
C SER A 46 5.50 -9.68 -8.91
N VAL A 47 5.88 -10.50 -7.93
CA VAL A 47 4.98 -11.07 -6.93
C VAL A 47 5.58 -10.86 -5.55
N TYR A 48 4.76 -10.40 -4.62
CA TYR A 48 5.09 -10.30 -3.21
C TYR A 48 4.16 -11.20 -2.39
N ASP A 49 4.69 -12.05 -1.52
CA ASP A 49 3.89 -12.86 -0.61
C ASP A 49 3.65 -12.12 0.72
N GLY A 50 2.39 -11.79 0.97
CA GLY A 50 1.92 -11.09 2.16
C GLY A 50 1.71 -11.97 3.39
N LYS A 51 1.92 -13.30 3.30
CA LYS A 51 2.00 -14.21 4.46
C LYS A 51 0.77 -14.21 5.39
N GLY A 52 -0.40 -13.89 4.87
CA GLY A 52 -1.66 -13.77 5.62
C GLY A 52 -1.78 -12.48 6.44
N TRP A 53 -0.86 -11.53 6.27
CA TRP A 53 -0.88 -10.25 6.99
C TRP A 53 -2.01 -9.34 6.53
N LEU A 54 -2.30 -8.34 7.35
CA LEU A 54 -3.29 -7.32 7.04
C LEU A 54 -2.72 -6.36 5.98
N ALA A 55 -3.49 -6.12 4.93
CA ALA A 55 -3.22 -5.08 3.95
C ALA A 55 -4.15 -3.90 4.25
N PHE A 56 -3.61 -2.91 4.98
CA PHE A 56 -4.25 -1.62 5.16
C PHE A 56 -3.98 -0.71 3.96
N PRO A 57 -4.88 0.23 3.63
CA PRO A 57 -4.50 1.42 2.88
C PRO A 57 -3.35 2.14 3.58
N GLY A 58 -2.49 2.82 2.82
CA GLY A 58 -1.57 3.80 3.41
C GLY A 58 -2.37 4.82 4.22
N VAL A 59 -1.90 5.14 5.42
CA VAL A 59 -2.59 6.06 6.32
C VAL A 59 -2.48 7.48 5.77
N VAL A 60 -3.52 8.29 5.94
CA VAL A 60 -3.46 9.71 5.61
C VAL A 60 -3.31 10.50 6.90
N ASP A 61 -2.15 11.11 7.10
CA ASP A 61 -1.95 12.09 8.16
C ASP A 61 -2.33 13.48 7.63
N ALA A 62 -3.40 14.04 8.17
CA ALA A 62 -3.91 15.35 7.77
C ALA A 62 -3.26 16.51 8.55
N HIS A 63 -2.44 16.22 9.56
CA HIS A 63 -1.87 17.23 10.44
C HIS A 63 -0.38 17.00 10.66
N MET A 64 0.41 17.59 9.76
CA MET A 64 1.86 17.60 9.83
C MET A 64 2.41 19.04 9.75
N HIS A 65 3.53 19.29 10.40
CA HIS A 65 4.16 20.62 10.49
C HIS A 65 5.48 20.70 9.70
N THR A 66 5.49 20.16 8.49
CA THR A 66 6.66 20.19 7.61
C THR A 66 7.04 21.62 7.24
N GLY A 67 8.31 21.98 7.44
CA GLY A 67 8.88 23.28 7.11
C GLY A 67 8.78 24.34 8.21
N ILE A 68 8.31 23.98 9.42
CA ILE A 68 8.18 24.94 10.53
C ILE A 68 9.51 25.20 11.25
N TYR A 69 10.35 24.16 11.42
CA TYR A 69 11.63 24.22 12.15
C TYR A 69 12.86 24.04 11.25
N ALA A 70 12.67 23.69 9.97
CA ALA A 70 13.72 23.49 8.98
C ALA A 70 13.24 23.95 7.59
N PRO A 71 14.15 24.19 6.61
CA PRO A 71 13.74 24.52 5.24
C PRO A 71 12.83 23.45 4.64
N LEU A 72 11.71 23.87 4.04
CA LEU A 72 10.67 22.97 3.53
C LEU A 72 11.20 21.84 2.65
N ALA A 73 12.15 22.12 1.75
CA ALA A 73 12.69 21.12 0.83
C ALA A 73 13.48 20.01 1.54
N GLU A 74 14.17 20.35 2.63
CA GLU A 74 14.94 19.39 3.44
C GLU A 74 13.99 18.59 4.33
N ASP A 75 13.09 19.29 5.01
CA ASP A 75 12.14 18.72 5.98
C ASP A 75 11.12 17.80 5.30
N ALA A 76 10.57 18.20 4.15
CA ALA A 76 9.64 17.35 3.40
C ALA A 76 10.27 16.00 3.02
N ALA A 77 11.56 15.96 2.74
CA ALA A 77 12.26 14.72 2.43
C ALA A 77 12.51 13.85 3.68
N SER A 78 12.86 14.44 4.83
CA SER A 78 13.03 13.67 6.08
C SER A 78 11.69 13.15 6.60
N GLU A 79 10.69 14.02 6.70
CA GLU A 79 9.41 13.70 7.33
C GLU A 79 8.59 12.71 6.48
N SER A 80 8.62 12.82 5.14
CA SER A 80 7.96 11.82 4.29
C SER A 80 8.60 10.44 4.37
N ARG A 81 9.93 10.35 4.55
CA ARG A 81 10.59 9.06 4.80
C ARG A 81 10.19 8.47 6.14
N ALA A 82 10.08 9.29 7.17
CA ALA A 82 9.62 8.86 8.49
C ALA A 82 8.15 8.37 8.44
N ALA A 83 7.28 9.12 7.76
CA ALA A 83 5.89 8.76 7.51
C ALA A 83 5.77 7.39 6.80
N ALA A 84 6.50 7.20 5.70
CA ALA A 84 6.48 5.95 4.93
C ALA A 84 6.98 4.74 5.73
N GLN A 85 7.97 4.92 6.62
CA GLN A 85 8.42 3.86 7.53
C GLN A 85 7.34 3.45 8.55
N GLY A 86 6.49 4.41 8.94
CA GLY A 86 5.35 4.18 9.83
C GLY A 86 4.07 3.70 9.13
N GLY A 87 4.04 3.68 7.79
CA GLY A 87 2.86 3.29 7.00
C GLY A 87 1.89 4.42 6.67
N VAL A 88 2.34 5.67 6.73
CA VAL A 88 1.63 6.89 6.31
C VAL A 88 2.11 7.29 4.91
#